data_AF-A0A9E0SFC1-F1
#
_entry.id   AF-A0A9E0SFC1-F1
#
_cell.length_a   1.000
_cell.length_b   1.000
_cell.length_c   1.000
_cell.angle_alpha   90.00
_cell.angle_beta   90.00
_cell.angle_gamma   90.00
#
_symmetry.space_group_name_H-M   'P 1'
#
loop_
_entity.id
_entity.type
_entity.pdbx_description
1 polymer ?
#
loop_
_entity_poly.entity_id
_entity_poly.type
_entity_poly.pdbx_seq_one_letter_code
_entity_poly.pdbx_strand_id
1 'polypeptide(L)'
;TAAPLFFKIVDSLRAQKLDGAEPDRPLPPNVTRVEVCTASGDLPNDLCKDRSSTWFIPGKSPIRISRLHRAVKIDTRTGNPTCDNGPYVRTEVYEFWPTDLQRLFRQAGMPRRQPPVMPDCAQTDNEPGDAPLITSPNRGATYTVQLSKMTPIALRASAAATEQTLYWFANGGLIGKSKGGEGVNWLPGGPGSYQLRVIDQHGRADVREVEVEFVP
;
A
#
# COMPACT_ATOMS: atom_id res chain seq x y z
N THR A 1 -17.71 19.70 -5.38
CA THR A 1 -16.85 19.63 -4.18
C THR A 1 -17.54 20.38 -3.05
N ALA A 2 -17.88 19.72 -1.95
CA ALA A 2 -18.68 20.32 -0.86
C ALA A 2 -17.82 20.98 0.25
N ALA A 3 -16.53 20.66 0.33
CA ALA A 3 -15.64 21.14 1.39
C ALA A 3 -15.57 22.69 1.52
N PRO A 4 -15.48 23.49 0.44
CA PRO A 4 -15.43 24.94 0.58
C PRO A 4 -16.70 25.55 1.18
N LEU A 5 -17.87 24.98 0.87
CA LEU A 5 -19.14 25.43 1.45
C LEU A 5 -19.22 25.04 2.93
N PHE A 6 -18.82 23.82 3.28
CA PHE A 6 -18.77 23.36 4.66
C PHE A 6 -17.90 24.26 5.54
N PHE A 7 -16.68 24.60 5.08
CA PHE A 7 -15.81 25.49 5.86
C PHE A 7 -16.41 26.88 6.05
N LYS A 8 -17.05 27.46 5.03
CA LYS A 8 -17.78 28.73 5.17
C LYS A 8 -18.90 28.67 6.20
N ILE A 9 -19.63 27.55 6.26
CA ILE A 9 -20.69 27.34 7.27
C ILE A 9 -20.06 27.25 8.66
N VAL A 10 -19.02 26.44 8.84
CA VAL A 10 -18.30 26.31 10.13
C VAL A 10 -17.76 27.66 10.59
N ASP A 11 -17.09 28.41 9.71
CA ASP A 11 -16.54 29.73 10.03
C ASP A 11 -17.64 30.74 10.40
N SER A 12 -18.79 30.68 9.73
CA SER A 12 -19.95 31.54 10.04
C SER A 12 -20.57 31.21 11.40
N LEU A 13 -20.64 29.92 11.77
CA LEU A 13 -21.11 29.49 13.09
C LEU A 13 -20.14 29.96 14.19
N ARG A 14 -18.83 29.84 13.97
CA ARG A 14 -17.79 30.34 14.88
C ARG A 14 -17.85 31.85 15.07
N ALA A 15 -17.99 32.59 13.98
CA ALA A 15 -18.10 34.06 14.02
C ALA A 15 -19.31 34.52 14.84
N GLN A 16 -20.40 33.74 14.82
CA GLN A 16 -21.62 34.00 15.60
C GLN A 16 -21.58 33.39 17.01
N LYS A 17 -20.48 32.71 17.40
CA LYS A 17 -20.35 31.96 18.67
C LYS A 17 -21.45 30.93 18.87
N LEU A 18 -21.90 30.34 17.76
CA LEU A 18 -22.89 29.26 17.73
C LEU A 18 -22.22 27.88 17.71
N ASP A 19 -20.90 27.83 17.62
CA ASP A 19 -20.11 26.65 17.95
C ASP A 19 -20.10 26.49 19.48
N GLY A 20 -20.98 25.61 19.98
CA GLY A 20 -20.96 25.24 21.39
C GLY A 20 -19.57 24.74 21.83
N ALA A 21 -19.31 24.76 23.14
CA ALA A 21 -18.10 24.15 23.68
C ALA A 21 -18.00 22.69 23.20
N GLU A 22 -16.81 22.28 22.76
CA GLU A 22 -16.55 20.88 22.42
C GLU A 22 -16.96 20.03 23.64
N PRO A 23 -17.91 19.09 23.49
CA PRO A 23 -18.32 18.26 24.61
C PRO A 23 -17.10 17.49 25.12
N ASP A 24 -16.98 17.35 26.44
CA ASP A 24 -15.94 16.51 27.02
C ASP A 24 -16.11 15.08 26.49
N ARG A 25 -15.13 14.60 25.73
CA ARG A 25 -15.11 13.27 25.11
C ARG A 25 -14.07 12.43 25.85
N PRO A 26 -14.45 11.76 26.95
CA PRO A 26 -13.53 10.87 27.64
C PRO A 26 -13.07 9.76 26.69
N LEU A 27 -11.83 9.33 26.88
CA LEU A 27 -11.29 8.19 26.13
C LEU A 27 -12.14 6.94 26.40
N PRO A 28 -12.42 6.11 25.38
CA PRO A 28 -13.08 4.84 25.58
C PRO A 28 -12.32 3.97 26.59
N PRO A 29 -13.02 3.09 27.33
CA PRO A 29 -12.34 2.09 28.16
C PRO A 29 -11.46 1.20 27.29
N ASN A 30 -10.35 0.72 27.86
CA ASN A 30 -9.37 -0.16 27.20
C ASN A 30 -8.52 0.48 26.09
N VAL A 31 -8.36 1.80 26.05
CA VAL A 31 -7.33 2.41 25.19
C VAL A 31 -6.02 2.51 25.97
N THR A 32 -4.92 2.06 25.36
CA THR A 32 -3.56 2.14 25.94
C THR A 32 -2.64 2.96 25.05
N ARG A 33 -1.56 3.52 25.61
CA ARG A 33 -0.52 4.16 24.81
C ARG A 33 0.58 3.16 24.47
N VAL A 34 0.98 3.16 23.21
CA VAL A 34 2.10 2.36 22.71
C VAL A 34 3.06 3.24 21.93
N GLU A 35 4.32 2.85 21.91
CA GLU A 35 5.34 3.45 21.05
C GLU A 35 5.28 2.79 19.67
N VAL A 36 5.25 3.62 18.61
CA VAL A 36 5.22 3.18 17.22
C VAL A 36 6.31 3.86 16.41
N CYS A 37 6.70 3.22 15.33
CA CYS A 37 7.53 3.84 14.30
C CYS A 37 6.72 4.93 13.60
N THR A 38 7.18 6.19 13.64
CA THR A 38 6.40 7.35 13.18
C THR A 38 5.98 7.24 11.71
N ALA A 39 6.82 6.67 10.86
CA ALA A 39 6.54 6.53 9.43
C ALA A 39 5.48 5.45 9.12
N SER A 40 5.48 4.30 9.83
CA SER A 40 4.58 3.19 9.50
C SER A 40 3.37 3.05 10.45
N GLY A 41 3.45 3.61 11.65
CA GLY A 41 2.45 3.39 12.71
C GLY A 41 2.46 1.99 13.32
N ASP A 42 3.36 1.11 12.88
CA ASP A 42 3.58 -0.22 13.46
C ASP A 42 4.57 -0.14 14.63
N LEU A 43 4.69 -1.20 15.43
CA LEU A 43 5.66 -1.26 16.53
C LEU A 43 7.10 -1.10 15.99
N PRO A 44 7.98 -0.34 16.65
CA PRO A 44 9.31 -0.06 16.15
C PRO A 44 10.17 -1.34 16.13
N ASN A 45 10.95 -1.49 15.06
CA ASN A 45 12.09 -2.41 15.04
C ASN A 45 13.37 -1.66 15.44
N ASP A 46 14.49 -2.38 15.50
CA ASP A 46 15.81 -1.79 15.87
C ASP A 46 16.30 -0.73 14.86
N LEU A 47 15.77 -0.75 13.63
CA LEU A 47 16.15 0.17 12.56
C LEU A 47 15.29 1.43 12.52
N CYS A 48 14.16 1.47 13.22
CA CYS A 48 13.30 2.64 13.31
C CYS A 48 13.80 3.62 14.38
N LYS A 49 14.39 4.72 13.92
CA LYS A 49 14.90 5.79 14.76
C LYS A 49 13.83 6.78 15.21
N ASP A 50 12.88 7.07 14.33
CA ASP A 50 11.82 8.04 14.59
C ASP A 50 10.60 7.35 15.20
N ARG A 51 10.36 7.61 16.48
CA ARG A 51 9.29 6.96 17.26
C ARG A 51 8.31 8.00 17.80
N SER A 52 7.04 7.61 17.87
CA SER A 52 5.98 8.46 18.44
C SER A 52 5.04 7.64 19.31
N SER A 53 4.44 8.28 20.31
CA SER A 53 3.43 7.64 21.17
C SER A 53 2.05 7.81 20.56
N THR A 54 1.31 6.71 20.41
CA THR A 54 -0.06 6.71 19.88
C THR A 54 -1.01 5.92 20.77
N TRP A 55 -2.30 6.18 20.61
CA TRP A 55 -3.37 5.42 21.24
C TRP A 55 -3.62 4.11 20.49
N PHE A 56 -3.83 3.04 21.24
CA PHE A 56 -3.98 1.68 20.74
C PHE A 56 -5.18 1.00 21.41
N ILE A 57 -5.99 0.31 20.61
CA ILE A 57 -7.17 -0.41 21.07
C ILE A 57 -6.88 -1.93 21.00
N PRO A 58 -6.70 -2.62 22.13
CA PRO A 58 -6.48 -4.06 22.18
C PRO A 58 -7.58 -4.84 21.44
N GLY A 59 -7.15 -5.79 20.61
CA GLY A 59 -8.05 -6.63 19.81
C GLY A 59 -8.70 -5.94 18.59
N LYS A 60 -8.42 -4.64 18.34
CA LYS A 60 -8.90 -3.91 17.16
C LYS A 60 -7.76 -3.33 16.34
N SER A 61 -6.84 -2.64 16.99
CA SER A 61 -5.65 -2.08 16.35
C SER A 61 -4.69 -3.21 15.96
N PRO A 62 -4.13 -3.20 14.72
CA PRO A 62 -3.17 -4.22 14.32
C PRO A 62 -1.90 -4.19 15.18
N ILE A 63 -1.40 -5.36 15.56
CA ILE A 63 -0.14 -5.52 16.27
C ILE A 63 0.87 -6.16 15.31
N ARG A 64 1.72 -5.33 14.71
CA ARG A 64 2.78 -5.77 13.82
C ARG A 64 4.05 -5.00 14.14
N ILE A 65 5.20 -5.62 13.91
CA ILE A 65 6.49 -4.95 13.93
C ILE A 65 6.70 -4.29 12.57
N SER A 66 7.22 -3.07 12.58
CA SER A 66 7.52 -2.31 11.37
C SER A 66 8.53 -3.05 10.51
N ARG A 67 8.19 -3.23 9.23
CA ARG A 67 9.07 -3.79 8.19
C ARG A 67 9.50 -2.74 7.16
N LEU A 68 9.26 -1.46 7.45
CA LEU A 68 9.57 -0.36 6.56
C LEU A 68 11.08 -0.14 6.47
N HIS A 69 11.75 -0.02 7.62
CA HIS A 69 13.19 0.20 7.69
C HIS A 69 13.92 -1.14 7.62
N ARG A 70 14.73 -1.34 6.58
CA ARG A 70 15.53 -2.55 6.39
C ARG A 70 16.98 -2.22 6.12
N ALA A 71 17.87 -3.04 6.65
CA ALA A 71 19.30 -2.94 6.41
C ALA A 71 19.65 -3.60 5.06
N VAL A 72 20.37 -2.88 4.23
CA VAL A 72 20.87 -3.34 2.94
C VAL A 72 22.40 -3.26 2.96
N LYS A 73 23.05 -4.38 2.66
CA LYS A 73 24.50 -4.43 2.47
C LYS A 73 24.84 -4.02 1.05
N ILE A 74 25.73 -3.06 0.90
CA ILE A 74 26.17 -2.49 -0.39
C ILE A 74 27.68 -2.72 -0.54
N ASP A 75 28.10 -3.27 -1.68
CA ASP A 75 29.52 -3.33 -2.04
C ASP A 75 29.99 -1.93 -2.46
N THR A 76 30.95 -1.36 -1.74
CA THR A 76 31.45 -0.01 -1.96
C THR A 76 32.21 0.15 -3.27
N ARG A 77 32.63 -0.94 -3.92
CA ARG A 77 33.34 -0.92 -5.20
C ARG A 77 32.38 -0.83 -6.39
N THR A 78 31.22 -1.49 -6.29
CA THR A 78 30.23 -1.56 -7.37
C THR A 78 29.03 -0.64 -7.14
N GLY A 79 28.75 -0.29 -5.89
CA GLY A 79 27.55 0.45 -5.49
C GLY A 79 26.28 -0.40 -5.45
N ASN A 80 26.36 -1.70 -5.71
CA ASN A 80 25.21 -2.60 -5.77
C ASN A 80 25.00 -3.35 -4.44
N PRO A 81 23.76 -3.77 -4.13
CA PRO A 81 23.52 -4.63 -2.99
C PRO A 81 24.20 -5.99 -3.13
N THR A 82 24.74 -6.48 -2.02
CA THR A 82 25.44 -7.77 -1.95
C THR A 82 25.01 -8.55 -0.71
N CYS A 83 25.10 -9.88 -0.76
CA CYS A 83 24.93 -10.73 0.42
C CYS A 83 26.24 -10.98 1.16
N ASP A 84 27.36 -10.68 0.52
CA ASP A 84 28.69 -10.95 1.04
C ASP A 84 29.01 -10.09 2.26
N ASN A 85 29.93 -10.59 3.07
CA ASN A 85 30.59 -9.83 4.11
C ASN A 85 32.02 -9.53 3.67
N GLY A 86 32.52 -8.33 3.96
CA GLY A 86 33.90 -7.99 3.63
C GLY A 86 34.26 -6.55 3.96
N PRO A 87 35.54 -6.19 3.80
CA PRO A 87 36.03 -4.83 4.10
C PRO A 87 35.44 -3.76 3.18
N TYR A 88 34.95 -4.18 2.00
CA TYR A 88 34.29 -3.31 1.02
C TYR A 88 32.77 -3.38 1.10
N VAL A 89 32.20 -3.81 2.22
CA VAL A 89 30.74 -3.89 2.42
C VAL A 89 30.33 -2.90 3.48
N ARG A 90 29.41 -2.00 3.12
CA ARG A 90 28.76 -1.09 4.08
C ARG A 90 27.29 -1.41 4.20
N THR A 91 26.74 -1.23 5.40
CA THR A 91 25.31 -1.39 5.64
C THR A 91 24.63 -0.03 5.63
N GLU A 92 23.59 0.11 4.81
CA GLU A 92 22.72 1.29 4.76
C GLU A 92 21.29 0.91 5.11
N VAL A 93 20.55 1.80 5.76
CA VAL A 93 19.12 1.59 6.04
C VAL A 93 18.30 2.25 4.94
N TYR A 94 17.36 1.48 4.38
CA TYR A 94 16.41 1.95 3.38
C TYR A 94 14.97 1.79 3.86
N GLU A 95 14.09 2.66 3.36
CA GLU A 95 12.66 2.56 3.54
C GLU A 95 12.03 1.79 2.36
N PHE A 96 11.45 0.63 2.65
CA PHE A 96 10.76 -0.21 1.67
C PHE A 96 9.27 0.12 1.63
N TRP A 97 8.95 1.29 1.06
CA TRP A 97 7.56 1.70 0.85
C TRP A 97 6.89 0.84 -0.24
N PRO A 98 5.67 0.35 0.00
CA PRO A 98 4.87 -0.27 -1.05
C PRO A 98 4.66 0.66 -2.25
N THR A 99 4.57 0.10 -3.46
CA THR A 99 4.58 0.88 -4.70
C THR A 99 3.38 1.81 -4.87
N ASP A 100 2.23 1.49 -4.28
CA ASP A 100 1.07 2.37 -4.24
C ASP A 100 1.32 3.64 -3.40
N LEU A 101 1.96 3.49 -2.23
CA LEU A 101 2.38 4.61 -1.40
C LEU A 101 3.47 5.43 -2.08
N GLN A 102 4.46 4.78 -2.72
CA GLN A 102 5.46 5.50 -3.53
C GLN A 102 4.81 6.36 -4.62
N ARG A 103 3.78 5.85 -5.30
CA ARG A 103 3.02 6.61 -6.30
C ARG A 103 2.32 7.81 -5.67
N LEU A 104 1.67 7.65 -4.53
CA LEU A 104 1.01 8.75 -3.81
C LEU A 104 2.02 9.83 -3.38
N PHE A 105 3.17 9.42 -2.86
CA PHE A 105 4.26 10.33 -2.51
C PHE A 105 4.77 11.15 -3.71
N ARG A 106 4.94 10.51 -4.88
CA ARG A 106 5.28 11.23 -6.12
C ARG A 106 4.20 12.23 -6.54
N GLN A 107 2.92 11.83 -6.45
CA GLN A 107 1.79 12.72 -6.78
C GLN A 107 1.69 13.92 -5.83
N ALA A 108 2.10 13.74 -4.57
CA ALA A 108 2.17 14.81 -3.58
C ALA A 108 3.44 15.67 -3.66
N GLY A 109 4.30 15.46 -4.66
CA GLY A 109 5.56 16.22 -4.81
C GLY A 109 6.65 15.86 -3.79
N MET A 110 6.53 14.72 -3.11
CA MET A 110 7.46 14.25 -2.07
C MET A 110 7.99 12.85 -2.40
N PRO A 111 8.70 12.64 -3.53
CA PRO A 111 9.20 11.32 -3.90
C PRO A 111 10.13 10.76 -2.82
N ARG A 112 9.90 9.50 -2.42
CA ARG A 112 10.76 8.77 -1.47
C ARG A 112 11.96 8.15 -2.20
N ARG A 113 13.07 7.97 -1.48
CA ARG A 113 14.25 7.22 -1.97
C ARG A 113 13.80 5.80 -2.32
N GLN A 114 14.09 5.34 -3.54
CA GLN A 114 13.77 3.97 -3.92
C GLN A 114 14.75 2.99 -3.28
N PRO A 115 14.27 1.88 -2.70
CA PRO A 115 15.14 0.79 -2.28
C PRO A 115 15.82 0.17 -3.51
N PRO A 116 17.07 -0.27 -3.39
CA PRO A 116 17.76 -0.92 -4.50
C PRO A 116 17.17 -2.31 -4.75
N VAL A 117 17.39 -2.83 -5.96
CA VAL A 117 17.01 -4.21 -6.30
C VAL A 117 17.90 -5.16 -5.51
N MET A 118 17.28 -5.97 -4.66
CA MET A 118 17.99 -6.93 -3.82
C MET A 118 18.45 -8.13 -4.66
N PRO A 119 19.66 -8.68 -4.43
CA PRO A 119 20.10 -9.92 -5.06
C PRO A 119 19.27 -11.09 -4.56
N ASP A 120 19.16 -12.15 -5.37
CA ASP A 120 18.34 -13.33 -5.05
C ASP A 120 18.74 -13.99 -3.73
N CYS A 121 20.02 -13.95 -3.36
CA CYS A 121 20.51 -14.47 -2.08
C CYS A 121 19.99 -13.71 -0.84
N ALA A 122 19.49 -12.49 -1.00
CA ALA A 122 18.92 -11.69 0.09
C ALA A 122 17.39 -11.81 0.16
N GLN A 123 16.78 -12.55 -0.76
CA GLN A 123 15.34 -12.74 -0.78
C GLN A 123 14.97 -13.86 0.19
N THR A 124 14.25 -13.50 1.25
CA THR A 124 13.59 -14.46 2.12
C THR A 124 12.23 -14.79 1.51
N ASP A 125 12.09 -15.99 0.94
CA ASP A 125 10.95 -16.38 0.09
C ASP A 125 9.56 -16.31 0.75
N ASN A 126 9.45 -16.07 2.06
CA ASN A 126 8.19 -16.21 2.80
C ASN A 126 7.85 -15.08 3.78
N GLU A 127 8.33 -13.86 3.57
CA GLU A 127 7.87 -12.72 4.37
C GLU A 127 6.45 -12.29 3.94
N PRO A 128 5.40 -12.49 4.78
CA PRO A 128 3.99 -12.37 4.34
C PRO A 128 3.61 -11.01 3.78
N GLY A 129 4.29 -9.95 4.19
CA GLY A 129 3.90 -8.59 3.80
C GLY A 129 4.72 -8.00 2.65
N ASP A 130 5.42 -8.84 1.88
CA ASP A 130 5.99 -8.47 0.57
C ASP A 130 5.17 -9.05 -0.59
N ALA A 131 4.08 -9.76 -0.28
CA ALA A 131 3.09 -10.22 -1.25
C ALA A 131 2.40 -9.03 -1.94
N PRO A 132 2.08 -9.15 -3.23
CA PRO A 132 1.32 -8.11 -3.93
C PRO A 132 -0.09 -7.98 -3.32
N LEU A 133 -0.64 -6.77 -3.31
CA LEU A 133 -1.99 -6.50 -2.80
C LEU A 133 -2.82 -5.75 -3.83
N ILE A 134 -3.99 -6.28 -4.21
CA ILE A 134 -4.90 -5.66 -5.18
C ILE A 134 -5.49 -4.39 -4.56
N THR A 135 -5.16 -3.23 -5.16
CA THR A 135 -5.67 -1.91 -4.78
C THR A 135 -6.80 -1.43 -5.71
N SER A 136 -6.91 -2.02 -6.90
CA SER A 136 -8.04 -1.85 -7.81
C SER A 136 -8.25 -3.17 -8.55
N PRO A 137 -9.48 -3.73 -8.56
CA PRO A 137 -10.74 -3.11 -8.16
C PRO A 137 -10.99 -3.08 -6.64
N ASN A 138 -11.87 -2.18 -6.19
CA ASN A 138 -12.25 -2.04 -4.78
C ASN A 138 -13.12 -3.23 -4.33
N ARG A 139 -12.93 -3.68 -3.08
CA ARG A 139 -13.80 -4.72 -2.48
C ARG A 139 -15.24 -4.23 -2.40
N GLY A 140 -16.17 -5.10 -2.77
CA GLY A 140 -17.62 -4.84 -2.66
C GLY A 140 -18.16 -3.79 -3.62
N ALA A 141 -17.37 -3.37 -4.62
CA ALA A 141 -17.84 -2.48 -5.67
C ALA A 141 -18.28 -3.30 -6.89
N THR A 142 -19.43 -2.94 -7.46
CA THR A 142 -19.91 -3.44 -8.76
C THR A 142 -19.38 -2.54 -9.86
N TYR A 143 -18.74 -3.13 -10.87
CA TYR A 143 -18.16 -2.41 -12.00
C TYR A 143 -19.06 -2.52 -13.23
N THR A 144 -19.54 -1.39 -13.73
CA THR A 144 -20.41 -1.34 -14.90
C THR A 144 -19.61 -1.10 -16.18
N VAL A 145 -19.80 -1.93 -17.20
CA VAL A 145 -19.25 -1.75 -18.55
C VAL A 145 -20.40 -1.39 -19.50
N GLN A 146 -20.30 -0.26 -20.18
CA GLN A 146 -21.28 0.15 -21.19
C GLN A 146 -21.06 -0.63 -22.48
N LEU A 147 -22.10 -1.26 -23.02
CA LEU A 147 -22.03 -2.01 -24.28
C LEU A 147 -21.72 -1.08 -25.46
N SER A 148 -22.28 0.13 -25.46
CA SER A 148 -21.97 1.18 -26.43
C SER A 148 -20.51 1.65 -26.37
N LYS A 149 -19.84 1.51 -25.21
CA LYS A 149 -18.45 1.92 -24.99
C LYS A 149 -17.74 1.00 -23.99
N MET A 150 -17.17 -0.07 -24.53
CA MET A 150 -16.42 -1.12 -23.82
C MET A 150 -15.15 -0.58 -23.16
N THR A 151 -15.30 0.14 -22.05
CA THR A 151 -14.22 0.79 -21.32
C THR A 151 -13.53 -0.25 -20.41
N PRO A 152 -12.22 -0.46 -20.55
CA PRO A 152 -11.51 -1.43 -19.71
C PRO A 152 -11.50 -1.04 -18.23
N ILE A 153 -11.56 -2.04 -17.37
CA ILE A 153 -11.36 -1.92 -15.93
C ILE A 153 -9.86 -1.90 -15.66
N ALA A 154 -9.39 -0.84 -14.99
CA ALA A 154 -7.99 -0.73 -14.61
C ALA A 154 -7.69 -1.58 -13.36
N LEU A 155 -6.87 -2.61 -13.53
CA LEU A 155 -6.38 -3.46 -12.46
C LEU A 155 -5.06 -2.90 -11.93
N ARG A 156 -4.92 -2.81 -10.61
CA ARG A 156 -3.71 -2.32 -9.95
C ARG A 156 -3.45 -3.08 -8.67
N ALA A 157 -2.16 -3.31 -8.40
CA ALA A 157 -1.71 -3.89 -7.16
C ALA A 157 -0.49 -3.13 -6.61
N SER A 158 -0.44 -3.05 -5.29
CA SER A 158 0.77 -2.66 -4.57
C SER A 158 1.73 -3.84 -4.52
N ALA A 159 3.03 -3.56 -4.59
CA ALA A 159 4.11 -4.52 -4.52
C ALA A 159 5.24 -3.98 -3.62
N ALA A 160 6.19 -4.83 -3.22
CA ALA A 160 7.32 -4.42 -2.39
C ALA A 160 8.32 -3.53 -3.15
N ALA A 161 8.47 -3.73 -4.46
CA ALA A 161 9.36 -2.95 -5.31
C ALA A 161 8.75 -2.65 -6.68
N THR A 162 9.20 -1.56 -7.33
CA THR A 162 8.74 -1.19 -8.68
C THR A 162 9.23 -2.16 -9.75
N GLU A 163 10.39 -2.80 -9.57
CA GLU A 163 10.93 -3.77 -10.54
C GLU A 163 10.30 -5.17 -10.42
N GLN A 164 9.47 -5.40 -9.41
CA GLN A 164 8.77 -6.67 -9.22
C GLN A 164 7.75 -6.88 -10.34
N THR A 165 7.81 -8.03 -11.00
CA THR A 165 6.86 -8.38 -12.05
C THR A 165 5.61 -9.02 -11.44
N LEU A 166 4.44 -8.53 -11.85
CA LEU A 166 3.14 -9.00 -11.44
C LEU A 166 2.40 -9.63 -12.62
N TYR A 167 1.81 -10.80 -12.38
CA TYR A 167 1.01 -11.55 -13.34
C TYR A 167 -0.46 -11.51 -12.91
N TRP A 168 -1.33 -11.11 -13.83
CA TRP A 168 -2.75 -10.89 -13.56
C TRP A 168 -3.61 -11.95 -14.22
N PHE A 169 -4.58 -12.47 -13.47
CA PHE A 169 -5.49 -13.51 -13.92
C PHE A 169 -6.94 -13.15 -13.57
N ALA A 170 -7.87 -13.54 -14.44
CA ALA A 170 -9.32 -13.54 -14.16
C ALA A 170 -9.83 -14.98 -14.35
N ASN A 171 -10.42 -15.57 -13.30
CA ASN A 171 -10.92 -16.95 -13.30
C ASN A 171 -9.88 -17.97 -13.82
N GLY A 172 -8.59 -17.73 -13.51
CA GLY A 172 -7.46 -18.55 -13.96
C GLY A 172 -6.92 -18.21 -15.37
N GLY A 173 -7.63 -17.42 -16.17
CA GLY A 173 -7.15 -16.95 -17.48
C GLY A 173 -6.18 -15.78 -17.34
N LEU A 174 -5.01 -15.85 -17.99
CA LEU A 174 -4.01 -14.78 -17.97
C LEU A 174 -4.55 -13.52 -18.69
N ILE A 175 -4.57 -12.40 -17.98
CA ILE A 175 -4.92 -11.08 -18.51
C ILE A 175 -3.68 -10.40 -19.08
N GLY A 176 -2.57 -10.46 -18.33
CA GLY A 176 -1.33 -9.81 -18.70
C GLY A 176 -0.34 -9.70 -17.56
N LYS A 177 0.72 -8.90 -17.78
CA LYS A 177 1.76 -8.63 -16.79
C LYS A 177 1.93 -7.12 -16.60
N SER A 178 2.34 -6.70 -15.41
CA SER A 178 2.69 -5.31 -15.09
C SER A 178 3.87 -5.26 -14.14
N LYS A 179 4.55 -4.11 -14.05
CA LYS A 179 5.49 -3.85 -12.96
C LYS A 179 4.75 -3.45 -11.67
N GLY A 180 5.45 -3.47 -10.55
CA GLY A 180 4.92 -3.01 -9.27
C GLY A 180 4.51 -1.53 -9.31
N GLY A 181 3.26 -1.25 -8.94
CA GLY A 181 2.71 0.11 -8.95
C GLY A 181 2.20 0.60 -10.32
N GLU A 182 2.41 -0.20 -11.37
CA GLU A 182 1.72 -0.06 -12.64
C GLU A 182 0.40 -0.85 -12.62
N GLY A 183 -0.38 -0.74 -13.70
CA GLY A 183 -1.63 -1.45 -13.83
C GLY A 183 -1.79 -2.09 -15.20
N VAL A 184 -2.72 -3.02 -15.31
CA VAL A 184 -3.16 -3.61 -16.58
C VAL A 184 -4.62 -3.23 -16.81
N ASN A 185 -4.96 -2.97 -18.07
CA ASN A 185 -6.34 -2.74 -18.47
C ASN A 185 -6.98 -4.08 -18.83
N TRP A 186 -8.07 -4.42 -18.15
CA TRP A 186 -8.80 -5.66 -18.37
C TRP A 186 -10.19 -5.35 -18.91
N LEU A 187 -10.56 -6.02 -20.01
CA LEU A 187 -11.92 -6.00 -20.50
C LEU A 187 -12.58 -7.35 -20.18
N PRO A 188 -13.60 -7.38 -19.31
CA PRO A 188 -14.34 -8.61 -19.00
C PRO A 188 -15.00 -9.19 -20.26
N GLY A 189 -15.04 -10.51 -20.35
CA GLY A 189 -15.69 -11.21 -21.48
C GLY A 189 -17.22 -11.14 -21.44
N GLY A 190 -17.80 -10.83 -20.28
CA GLY A 190 -19.23 -10.68 -20.06
C GLY A 190 -19.53 -10.15 -18.65
N PRO A 191 -20.81 -9.97 -18.31
CA PRO A 191 -21.22 -9.71 -16.93
C PRO A 191 -21.09 -10.95 -16.05
N GLY A 192 -20.93 -10.75 -14.75
CA GLY A 192 -20.88 -11.79 -13.73
C GLY A 192 -19.77 -11.59 -12.70
N SER A 193 -19.61 -12.60 -11.85
CA SER A 193 -18.58 -12.64 -10.81
C SER A 193 -17.25 -13.15 -11.36
N TYR A 194 -16.18 -12.42 -11.07
CA TYR A 194 -14.82 -12.78 -11.45
C TYR A 194 -13.91 -12.84 -10.23
N GLN A 195 -13.13 -13.91 -10.15
CA GLN A 195 -11.99 -14.01 -9.24
C GLN A 195 -10.74 -13.45 -9.94
N LEU A 196 -10.36 -12.24 -9.56
CA LEU A 196 -9.10 -11.63 -9.94
C LEU A 196 -7.98 -12.13 -9.03
N ARG A 197 -6.86 -12.52 -9.63
CA ARG A 197 -5.67 -12.94 -8.91
C ARG A 197 -4.45 -12.22 -9.47
N VAL A 198 -3.61 -11.72 -8.58
CA VAL A 198 -2.28 -11.20 -8.90
C VAL A 198 -1.24 -12.09 -8.25
N ILE A 199 -0.20 -12.46 -8.99
CA ILE A 199 0.90 -13.30 -8.50
C ILE A 199 2.22 -12.63 -8.85
N ASP A 200 3.20 -12.67 -7.95
CA ASP A 200 4.57 -12.23 -8.26
C ASP A 200 5.48 -13.38 -8.73
N GLN A 201 6.70 -13.05 -9.15
CA GLN A 201 7.70 -14.03 -9.58
C GLN A 201 8.12 -15.06 -8.51
N HIS A 202 7.77 -14.84 -7.24
CA HIS A 202 8.05 -15.75 -6.13
C HIS A 202 6.81 -16.57 -5.72
N GLY A 203 5.73 -16.51 -6.50
CA GLY A 203 4.50 -17.26 -6.25
C GLY A 203 3.60 -16.66 -5.16
N ARG A 204 3.95 -15.51 -4.59
CA ARG A 204 3.09 -14.80 -3.62
C ARG A 204 1.93 -14.15 -4.36
N ALA A 205 0.74 -14.19 -3.75
CA ALA A 205 -0.48 -13.79 -4.44
C ALA A 205 -1.47 -13.06 -3.54
N ASP A 206 -2.31 -12.23 -4.16
CA ASP A 206 -3.56 -11.73 -3.60
C ASP A 206 -4.72 -12.05 -4.55
N VAL A 207 -5.90 -12.22 -3.97
CA VAL A 207 -7.13 -12.62 -4.67
C VAL A 207 -8.25 -11.64 -4.32
N ARG A 208 -9.07 -11.32 -5.31
CA ARG A 208 -10.18 -10.40 -5.18
C ARG A 208 -11.36 -10.87 -6.02
N GLU A 209 -12.52 -11.00 -5.39
CA GLU A 209 -13.79 -11.13 -6.11
C GLU A 209 -14.25 -9.74 -6.59
N VAL A 210 -14.74 -9.68 -7.83
CA VAL A 210 -15.32 -8.48 -8.43
C VAL A 210 -16.59 -8.85 -9.18
N GLU A 211 -17.63 -8.04 -8.99
CA GLU A 211 -18.87 -8.14 -9.76
C GLU A 211 -18.83 -7.18 -10.94
N VAL A 212 -19.16 -7.69 -12.12
CA VAL A 212 -19.22 -6.91 -13.36
C VAL A 212 -20.62 -6.94 -13.93
N GLU A 213 -21.16 -5.77 -14.26
CA GLU A 213 -22.46 -5.64 -14.92
C GLU A 213 -22.29 -4.96 -16.28
N PHE A 214 -23.04 -5.44 -17.27
CA PHE A 214 -23.07 -4.82 -18.59
C PHE A 214 -24.33 -3.98 -18.69
N VAL A 215 -24.17 -2.69 -18.97
CA VAL A 215 -25.27 -1.76 -19.14
C VAL A 215 -25.37 -1.36 -20.62
N PRO A 216 -26.58 -1.14 -21.15
CA PRO A 216 -26.78 -0.72 -22.54
C PRO A 216 -25.98 0.54 -22.93
#